data_AF-A0A9D8RHN1-F1
#
_entry.id   AF-A0A9D8RHN1-F1
#
_cell.length_a   1.000
_cell.length_b   1.000
_cell.length_c   1.000
_cell.angle_alpha   90.00
_cell.angle_beta   90.00
_cell.angle_gamma   90.00
#
_symmetry.space_group_name_H-M   'P 1'
#
loop_
_entity.id
_entity.type
_entity.pdbx_description
1 polymer ?
#
loop_
_entity_poly.entity_id
_entity_poly.type
_entity_poly.pdbx_seq_one_letter_code
_entity_poly.pdbx_strand_id
1 'polypeptide(L)'
;MKLSDKERKQIEELYMKNRSISYITEQTLLHYKVIKNCIAENQLKEKRYNDNKKQLTEMVARKCTRKEMAEILKIKEKSVNQVLKRYGIKADFRNLARKKTEEMVKKAYMQKPVSINEMSKQLKLSYKSVKTVYEKYNLENLKYSRYYNLKKLDINDYKNIVKELKETTMSLAKIAEKYGITRQRVHQIQKRFNIKRKIQVQHY
;
A
#
# COMPACT_ATOMS: atom_id res chain seq x y z
N MET A 1 -48.45 15.32 -27.25
CA MET A 1 -48.77 15.14 -25.82
C MET A 1 -48.01 16.19 -25.03
N LYS A 2 -48.69 17.09 -24.32
CA LYS A 2 -48.02 18.08 -23.46
C LYS A 2 -47.71 17.40 -22.12
N LEU A 3 -46.44 17.30 -21.76
CA LEU A 3 -45.99 16.83 -20.45
C LEU A 3 -46.48 17.77 -19.36
N SER A 4 -47.00 17.22 -18.25
CA SER A 4 -47.25 17.98 -17.03
C SER A 4 -45.94 18.45 -16.40
N ASP A 5 -46.00 19.54 -15.62
CA ASP A 5 -44.81 20.07 -14.94
C ASP A 5 -44.19 19.07 -13.95
N LYS A 6 -45.03 18.23 -13.34
CA LYS A 6 -44.59 17.16 -12.44
C LYS A 6 -43.75 16.12 -13.18
N GLU A 7 -44.21 15.67 -14.35
CA GLU A 7 -43.48 14.71 -15.19
C GLU A 7 -42.17 15.32 -15.72
N ARG A 8 -42.19 16.60 -16.14
CA ARG A 8 -40.98 17.31 -16.57
C ARG A 8 -39.92 17.32 -15.47
N LYS A 9 -40.29 17.74 -14.25
CA LYS A 9 -39.37 17.77 -13.10
C LYS A 9 -38.83 16.38 -12.76
N GLN A 10 -39.67 15.34 -12.82
CA GLN A 10 -39.24 13.97 -12.56
C GLN A 10 -38.21 13.49 -13.61
N ILE A 11 -38.43 13.78 -14.90
CA ILE A 11 -37.47 13.45 -15.97
C ILE A 11 -36.14 14.18 -15.71
N GLU A 12 -36.18 15.47 -15.41
CA GLU A 12 -35.00 16.28 -15.13
C GLU A 12 -34.20 15.72 -13.96
N GLU A 13 -34.86 15.45 -12.83
CA GLU A 13 -34.24 14.95 -11.62
C GLU A 13 -33.56 13.59 -11.86
N LEU A 14 -34.25 12.65 -12.50
CA LEU A 14 -33.71 11.34 -12.81
C LEU A 14 -32.54 11.43 -13.81
N TYR A 15 -32.65 12.29 -14.82
CA TYR A 15 -31.60 12.45 -15.83
C TYR A 15 -30.33 13.06 -15.24
N MET A 16 -30.48 14.08 -14.39
CA MET A 16 -29.37 14.73 -13.68
C MET A 16 -28.73 13.79 -12.65
N LYS A 17 -29.48 12.82 -12.11
CA LYS A 17 -28.95 11.68 -11.32
C LYS A 17 -28.24 10.61 -12.17
N ASN A 18 -27.81 10.94 -13.39
CA ASN A 18 -27.10 10.07 -14.33
C ASN A 18 -27.87 8.78 -14.70
N ARG A 19 -29.22 8.79 -14.66
CA ARG A 19 -30.03 7.66 -15.13
C ARG A 19 -30.11 7.61 -16.66
N SER A 20 -30.21 6.40 -17.21
CA SER A 20 -30.38 6.19 -18.64
C SER A 20 -31.80 6.54 -19.07
N ILE A 21 -32.01 6.85 -20.36
CA ILE A 21 -33.36 7.12 -20.87
C ILE A 21 -34.25 5.88 -20.70
N SER A 22 -33.73 4.66 -20.91
CA SER A 22 -34.49 3.41 -20.66
C SER A 22 -35.00 3.33 -19.23
N TYR A 23 -34.14 3.62 -18.25
CA TYR A 23 -34.54 3.63 -16.84
C TYR A 23 -35.63 4.67 -16.58
N ILE A 24 -35.52 5.87 -17.17
CA ILE A 24 -36.54 6.92 -17.02
C ILE A 24 -37.86 6.48 -17.66
N THR A 25 -37.82 5.84 -18.84
CA THR A 25 -38.99 5.26 -19.51
C THR A 25 -39.70 4.27 -18.59
N GLU A 26 -38.96 3.35 -17.98
CA GLU A 26 -39.50 2.35 -17.05
C GLU A 26 -40.12 3.00 -15.79
N GLN A 27 -39.49 4.04 -15.25
CA GLN A 27 -39.95 4.69 -14.02
C GLN A 27 -41.14 5.65 -14.22
N THR A 28 -41.22 6.29 -15.39
CA THR A 28 -42.26 7.30 -15.68
C THR A 28 -43.41 6.75 -16.51
N LEU A 29 -43.26 5.55 -17.09
CA LEU A 29 -44.18 4.96 -18.06
C LEU A 29 -44.41 5.85 -19.31
N LEU A 30 -43.49 6.79 -19.56
CA LEU A 30 -43.54 7.69 -20.70
C LEU A 30 -42.79 7.11 -21.88
N HIS A 31 -43.30 7.35 -23.09
CA HIS A 31 -42.64 6.89 -24.31
C HIS A 31 -41.25 7.53 -24.49
N TYR A 32 -40.27 6.74 -24.92
CA TYR A 32 -38.87 7.15 -25.13
C TYR A 32 -38.71 8.49 -25.88
N LYS A 33 -39.51 8.69 -26.94
CA LYS A 33 -39.49 9.92 -27.77
C LYS A 33 -39.87 11.17 -26.98
N VAL A 34 -40.82 11.05 -26.04
CA VAL A 34 -41.28 12.16 -25.18
C VAL A 34 -40.15 12.58 -24.24
N ILE A 35 -39.49 11.61 -23.59
CA ILE A 35 -38.35 11.85 -22.71
C ILE A 35 -37.18 12.48 -23.47
N LYS A 36 -36.88 11.96 -24.67
CA LYS A 36 -35.81 12.48 -25.54
C LYS A 36 -36.04 13.95 -25.93
N ASN A 37 -37.29 14.30 -26.25
CA ASN A 37 -37.66 15.69 -26.57
C ASN A 37 -37.51 16.60 -25.35
N CYS A 38 -38.00 16.17 -24.18
CA CYS A 38 -37.86 16.91 -22.93
C CYS A 38 -36.38 17.19 -22.57
N ILE A 39 -35.50 16.19 -22.74
CA ILE A 39 -34.05 16.34 -22.54
C ILE A 39 -33.44 17.37 -23.50
N ALA A 40 -33.91 17.41 -24.75
CA ALA A 40 -33.41 18.34 -25.76
C ALA A 40 -33.92 19.77 -25.52
N GLU A 41 -35.22 19.95 -25.28
CA GLU A 41 -35.86 21.24 -25.00
C GLU A 41 -35.23 21.95 -23.79
N ASN A 42 -34.94 21.19 -22.72
CA ASN A 42 -34.38 21.75 -21.49
C ASN A 42 -32.84 21.77 -21.45
N GLN A 43 -32.17 21.43 -22.56
CA GLN A 43 -30.71 21.36 -22.71
C GLN A 43 -30.03 20.50 -21.63
N LEU A 44 -30.71 19.45 -21.15
CA LEU A 44 -30.24 18.66 -20.00
C LEU A 44 -28.94 17.91 -20.27
N LYS A 45 -28.66 17.59 -21.54
CA LYS A 45 -27.39 16.97 -21.94
C LYS A 45 -26.19 17.83 -21.56
N GLU A 46 -26.26 19.13 -21.87
CA GLU A 46 -25.19 20.08 -21.60
C GLU A 46 -25.08 20.39 -20.11
N LYS A 47 -26.22 20.62 -19.43
CA LYS A 47 -26.26 20.80 -17.98
C LYS A 47 -25.62 19.63 -17.25
N ARG A 48 -26.03 18.40 -17.57
CA ARG A 48 -25.45 17.18 -16.97
C ARG A 48 -23.97 17.02 -17.26
N TYR A 49 -23.53 17.35 -18.48
CA TYR A 49 -22.12 17.32 -18.84
C TYR A 49 -21.31 18.29 -17.98
N ASN A 50 -21.79 19.53 -17.84
CA ASN A 50 -21.11 20.57 -17.06
C ASN A 50 -21.08 20.23 -15.56
N ASP A 51 -22.18 19.71 -15.00
CA ASP A 51 -22.24 19.29 -13.60
C ASP A 51 -21.27 18.14 -13.32
N ASN A 52 -21.26 17.10 -14.16
CA ASN A 52 -20.32 15.99 -14.03
C ASN A 52 -18.87 16.49 -14.16
N LYS A 53 -18.59 17.39 -15.11
CA LYS A 53 -17.25 17.99 -15.28
C LYS A 53 -16.82 18.76 -14.03
N LYS A 54 -17.72 19.55 -13.44
CA LYS A 54 -17.47 20.31 -12.21
C LYS A 54 -17.13 19.38 -11.05
N GLN A 55 -17.97 18.35 -10.81
CA GLN A 55 -17.74 17.36 -9.76
C GLN A 55 -16.39 16.64 -9.91
N LEU A 56 -16.04 16.21 -11.13
CA LEU A 56 -14.75 15.56 -11.40
C LEU A 56 -13.58 16.50 -11.17
N THR A 57 -13.72 17.77 -11.56
CA THR A 57 -12.67 18.79 -11.35
C THR A 57 -12.46 19.05 -9.85
N GLU A 58 -13.54 19.14 -9.07
CA GLU A 58 -13.48 19.28 -7.62
C GLU A 58 -12.81 18.07 -6.95
N MET A 59 -13.12 16.85 -7.38
CA MET A 59 -12.46 15.64 -6.89
C MET A 59 -10.95 15.65 -7.15
N VAL A 60 -10.54 16.05 -8.35
CA VAL A 60 -9.11 16.18 -8.70
C VAL A 60 -8.44 17.27 -7.88
N ALA A 61 -9.09 18.42 -7.68
CA ALA A 61 -8.60 19.51 -6.84
C ALA A 61 -8.43 19.10 -5.37
N ARG A 62 -9.36 18.28 -4.86
CA ARG A 62 -9.28 17.65 -3.53
C ARG A 62 -8.23 16.55 -3.42
N LYS A 63 -7.47 16.29 -4.49
CA LYS A 63 -6.42 15.25 -4.53
C LYS A 63 -6.97 13.85 -4.21
N CYS A 64 -8.17 13.55 -4.72
CA CYS A 64 -8.73 12.20 -4.65
C CYS A 64 -7.89 11.24 -5.51
N THR A 65 -7.60 10.06 -4.97
CA THR A 65 -6.96 8.96 -5.68
C THR A 65 -7.94 8.32 -6.65
N ARG A 66 -7.40 7.55 -7.59
CA ARG A 66 -8.22 6.81 -8.55
C ARG A 66 -9.22 5.88 -7.87
N LYS A 67 -8.80 5.21 -6.79
CA LYS A 67 -9.66 4.32 -6.00
C LYS A 67 -10.80 5.08 -5.31
N GLU A 68 -10.49 6.18 -4.62
CA GLU A 68 -11.51 7.02 -3.95
C GLU A 68 -12.53 7.55 -4.97
N MET A 69 -12.07 8.03 -6.13
CA MET A 69 -13.00 8.47 -7.20
C MET A 69 -13.88 7.33 -7.72
N ALA A 70 -13.32 6.14 -7.87
CA ALA A 70 -14.06 4.96 -8.34
C ALA A 70 -15.20 4.60 -7.37
N GLU A 71 -14.93 4.64 -6.07
CA GLU A 71 -15.91 4.37 -5.02
C GLU A 71 -17.03 5.43 -5.01
N ILE A 72 -16.68 6.72 -5.05
CA ILE A 72 -17.69 7.81 -5.05
C ILE A 72 -18.57 7.76 -6.29
N LEU A 73 -17.97 7.50 -7.46
CA LEU A 73 -18.69 7.43 -8.74
C LEU A 73 -19.37 6.07 -8.96
N LYS A 74 -19.14 5.08 -8.07
CA LYS A 74 -19.61 3.70 -8.21
C LYS A 74 -19.23 3.07 -9.56
N ILE A 75 -18.00 3.31 -10.01
CA ILE A 75 -17.43 2.75 -11.25
C ILE A 75 -16.21 1.90 -10.94
N LYS A 76 -15.78 1.09 -11.92
CA LYS A 76 -14.51 0.36 -11.82
C LYS A 76 -13.34 1.34 -11.88
N GLU A 77 -12.29 1.09 -11.08
CA GLU A 77 -11.10 1.95 -11.02
C GLU A 77 -10.47 2.18 -12.41
N LYS A 78 -10.41 1.13 -13.24
CA LYS A 78 -9.90 1.21 -14.62
C LYS A 78 -10.68 2.19 -15.51
N SER A 79 -11.93 2.47 -15.18
CA SER A 79 -12.80 3.37 -15.94
C SER A 79 -12.59 4.84 -15.58
N VAL A 80 -11.99 5.15 -14.44
CA VAL A 80 -11.80 6.55 -13.97
C VAL A 80 -11.02 7.38 -14.99
N ASN A 81 -9.91 6.84 -15.52
CA ASN A 81 -9.12 7.54 -16.53
C ASN A 81 -9.92 7.79 -17.81
N GLN A 82 -10.78 6.85 -18.21
CA GLN A 82 -11.64 7.01 -19.38
C GLN A 82 -12.67 8.11 -19.15
N VAL A 83 -13.27 8.16 -17.96
CA VAL A 83 -14.21 9.21 -17.57
C VAL A 83 -13.53 10.58 -17.61
N LEU A 84 -12.37 10.74 -16.97
CA LEU A 84 -11.65 12.02 -16.99
C LEU A 84 -11.24 12.44 -18.40
N LYS A 85 -10.78 11.50 -19.23
CA LYS A 85 -10.44 11.76 -20.64
C LYS A 85 -11.65 12.27 -21.42
N ARG A 86 -12.84 11.72 -21.20
CA ARG A 86 -14.09 12.18 -21.87
C ARG A 86 -14.41 13.64 -21.55
N TYR A 87 -14.07 14.12 -20.36
CA TYR A 87 -14.29 15.50 -19.92
C TYR A 87 -13.07 16.41 -20.13
N GLY A 88 -11.99 15.90 -20.73
CA GLY A 88 -10.75 16.65 -20.95
C GLY A 88 -9.97 16.99 -19.68
N ILE A 89 -10.21 16.29 -18.57
CA ILE A 89 -9.58 16.56 -17.28
C ILE A 89 -8.29 15.75 -17.16
N LYS A 90 -7.17 16.43 -16.89
CA LYS A 90 -5.88 15.78 -16.62
C LYS A 90 -5.72 15.58 -15.12
N ALA A 91 -5.44 14.34 -14.70
CA ALA A 91 -5.16 14.02 -13.30
C ALA A 91 -3.87 13.19 -13.21
N ASP A 92 -2.95 13.62 -12.34
CA ASP A 92 -1.69 12.90 -12.09
C ASP A 92 -1.83 11.96 -10.88
N PHE A 93 -2.59 10.88 -11.08
CA PHE A 93 -2.81 9.89 -10.03
C PHE A 93 -1.53 9.21 -9.56
N ARG A 94 -0.53 9.09 -10.43
CA ARG A 94 0.73 8.41 -10.10
C ARG A 94 1.52 9.24 -9.09
N ASN A 95 1.70 10.53 -9.38
CA ASN A 95 2.37 11.44 -8.46
C ASN A 95 1.58 11.62 -7.17
N LEU A 96 0.25 11.69 -7.25
CA LEU A 96 -0.61 11.76 -6.08
C LEU A 96 -0.45 10.54 -5.16
N ALA A 97 -0.49 9.32 -5.72
CA ALA A 97 -0.28 8.10 -4.96
C ALA A 97 1.11 8.09 -4.30
N ARG A 98 2.14 8.49 -5.04
CA ARG A 98 3.51 8.65 -4.51
C ARG A 98 3.54 9.64 -3.33
N LYS A 99 2.93 10.81 -3.45
CA LYS A 99 2.86 11.81 -2.37
C LYS A 99 2.14 11.29 -1.13
N LYS A 100 0.99 10.60 -1.29
CA LYS A 100 0.30 9.97 -0.16
C LYS A 100 1.19 8.93 0.53
N THR A 101 1.89 8.09 -0.24
CA THR A 101 2.86 7.13 0.33
C THR A 101 3.99 7.83 1.08
N GLU A 102 4.56 8.89 0.52
CA GLU A 102 5.59 9.70 1.18
C GLU A 102 5.08 10.29 2.51
N GLU A 103 3.88 10.88 2.51
CA GLU A 103 3.26 11.43 3.71
C GLU A 103 2.99 10.38 4.79
N MET A 104 2.48 9.20 4.40
CA MET A 104 2.24 8.09 5.34
C MET A 104 3.52 7.64 6.03
N VAL A 105 4.60 7.44 5.25
CA VAL A 105 5.89 7.04 5.80
C VAL A 105 6.47 8.12 6.71
N LYS A 106 6.40 9.40 6.32
CA LYS A 106 6.87 10.51 7.16
C LYS A 106 6.08 10.58 8.48
N LYS A 107 4.76 10.52 8.43
CA LYS A 107 3.92 10.55 9.64
C LYS A 107 4.22 9.39 10.58
N ALA A 108 4.33 8.17 10.05
CA ALA A 108 4.67 7.00 10.85
C ALA A 108 6.08 7.10 11.44
N TYR A 109 7.05 7.61 10.68
CA TYR A 109 8.41 7.82 11.17
C TYR A 109 8.46 8.85 12.32
N MET A 110 7.74 9.96 12.20
CA MET A 110 7.67 10.99 13.25
C MET A 110 7.02 10.48 14.52
N GLN A 111 6.12 9.50 14.43
CA GLN A 111 5.52 8.84 15.60
C GLN A 111 6.49 7.84 16.24
N LYS A 112 7.15 7.01 15.42
CA LYS A 112 8.10 6.00 15.88
C LYS A 112 9.15 5.74 14.81
N PRO A 113 10.37 6.28 14.96
CA PRO A 113 11.48 5.95 14.08
C PRO A 113 11.79 4.46 14.16
N VAL A 114 11.82 3.78 13.02
CA VAL A 114 12.14 2.34 12.91
C VAL A 114 12.95 2.06 11.66
N SER A 115 13.45 0.82 11.53
CA SER A 115 14.12 0.37 10.32
C SER A 115 13.19 0.39 9.10
N ILE A 116 13.77 0.51 7.90
CA ILE A 116 12.99 0.46 6.64
C ILE A 116 12.16 -0.83 6.53
N ASN A 117 12.70 -1.97 6.99
CA ASN A 117 12.01 -3.26 6.96
C ASN A 117 10.77 -3.26 7.85
N GLU A 118 10.89 -2.69 9.04
CA GLU A 118 9.81 -2.66 10.02
C GLU A 118 8.72 -1.67 9.60
N MET A 119 9.13 -0.50 9.10
CA MET A 119 8.22 0.49 8.51
C MET A 119 7.43 -0.10 7.32
N SER A 120 8.11 -0.84 6.45
CA SER A 120 7.49 -1.54 5.31
C SER A 120 6.42 -2.53 5.76
N LYS A 121 6.68 -3.31 6.82
CA LYS A 121 5.70 -4.23 7.41
C LYS A 121 4.52 -3.48 8.05
N GLN A 122 4.81 -2.46 8.87
CA GLN A 122 3.79 -1.67 9.57
C GLN A 122 2.80 -1.02 8.61
N LEU A 123 3.30 -0.41 7.53
CA LEU A 123 2.47 0.30 6.56
C LEU A 123 1.96 -0.59 5.42
N LYS A 124 2.32 -1.88 5.42
CA LYS A 124 2.03 -2.83 4.32
C LYS A 124 2.46 -2.28 2.95
N LEU A 125 3.62 -1.62 2.92
CA LEU A 125 4.22 -1.02 1.72
C LEU A 125 5.42 -1.84 1.27
N SER A 126 5.79 -1.72 -0.01
CA SER A 126 7.01 -2.35 -0.50
C SER A 126 8.25 -1.72 0.15
N TYR A 127 9.26 -2.55 0.43
CA TYR A 127 10.55 -2.08 0.95
C TYR A 127 11.14 -0.96 0.10
N LYS A 128 11.10 -1.11 -1.24
CA LYS A 128 11.63 -0.12 -2.19
C LYS A 128 10.92 1.23 -2.07
N SER A 129 9.60 1.23 -1.92
CA SER A 129 8.82 2.46 -1.72
C SER A 129 9.25 3.19 -0.46
N VAL A 130 9.37 2.47 0.66
CA VAL A 130 9.79 3.06 1.94
C VAL A 130 11.23 3.55 1.87
N LYS A 131 12.15 2.74 1.32
CA LYS A 131 13.56 3.10 1.13
C LYS A 131 13.71 4.40 0.36
N THR A 132 12.97 4.57 -0.73
CA THR A 132 12.99 5.80 -1.54
C THR A 132 12.58 7.02 -0.71
N VAL A 133 11.64 6.87 0.22
CA VAL A 133 11.20 7.97 1.11
C VAL A 133 12.31 8.28 2.12
N TYR A 134 12.93 7.27 2.72
CA TYR A 134 14.04 7.46 3.66
C TYR A 134 15.20 8.19 3.00
N GLU A 135 15.60 7.76 1.80
CA GLU A 135 16.67 8.41 1.02
C GLU A 135 16.30 9.84 0.63
N LYS A 136 15.06 10.07 0.15
CA LYS A 136 14.61 11.40 -0.28
C LYS A 136 14.59 12.43 0.85
N TYR A 137 14.27 12.00 2.08
CA TYR A 137 14.11 12.88 3.23
C TYR A 137 15.21 12.70 4.29
N ASN A 138 16.32 12.01 3.95
CA ASN A 138 17.44 11.72 4.85
C ASN A 138 17.00 11.15 6.21
N LEU A 139 16.02 10.25 6.22
CA LEU A 139 15.56 9.60 7.44
C LEU A 139 16.55 8.53 7.89
N GLU A 140 16.85 8.49 9.19
CA GLU A 140 17.79 7.52 9.73
C GLU A 140 17.20 6.10 9.64
N ASN A 141 17.93 5.23 8.94
CA ASN A 141 17.61 3.81 8.95
C ASN A 141 18.20 3.19 10.21
N LEU A 142 17.40 3.12 11.27
CA LEU A 142 17.71 2.42 12.51
C LEU A 142 17.87 0.93 12.22
N LYS A 143 19.04 0.56 11.72
CA LYS A 143 19.41 -0.84 11.52
C LYS A 143 19.55 -1.44 12.91
N TYR A 144 18.75 -2.45 13.22
CA TYR A 144 19.17 -3.40 14.23
C TYR A 144 20.51 -3.98 13.75
N SER A 145 21.58 -3.59 14.42
CA SER A 145 22.85 -4.27 14.29
C SER A 145 22.58 -5.77 14.43
N ARG A 146 22.79 -6.55 13.36
CA ARG A 146 22.75 -8.01 13.45
C ARG A 146 23.87 -8.55 14.34
N TYR A 147 24.81 -7.71 14.75
CA TYR A 147 25.61 -7.98 15.93
C TYR A 147 24.69 -7.76 17.12
N TYR A 148 24.04 -8.85 17.53
CA TYR A 148 23.64 -9.06 18.91
C TYR A 148 24.70 -8.45 19.85
N ASN A 149 24.30 -7.99 21.02
CA ASN A 149 25.23 -7.68 22.12
C ASN A 149 25.93 -8.98 22.57
N LEU A 150 26.75 -9.58 21.69
CA LEU A 150 27.47 -10.80 21.96
C LEU A 150 28.52 -10.45 22.98
N LYS A 151 28.60 -11.27 24.02
CA LYS A 151 29.66 -11.19 25.02
C LYS A 151 31.01 -11.17 24.28
N LYS A 152 31.85 -10.17 24.58
CA LYS A 152 33.26 -10.24 24.19
C LYS A 152 33.87 -11.40 24.97
N LEU A 153 34.30 -12.44 24.25
CA LEU A 153 34.97 -13.58 24.87
C LEU A 153 36.30 -13.12 25.44
N ASP A 154 36.52 -13.38 26.73
CA ASP A 154 37.84 -13.27 27.31
C ASP A 154 38.71 -14.49 26.93
N ILE A 155 39.97 -14.47 27.35
CA ILE A 155 40.92 -15.55 27.03
C ILE A 155 40.48 -16.88 27.67
N ASN A 156 39.82 -16.84 28.83
CA ASN A 156 39.39 -18.03 29.56
C ASN A 156 38.18 -18.67 28.88
N ASP A 157 37.20 -17.87 28.47
CA ASP A 157 36.06 -18.30 27.66
C ASP A 157 36.54 -18.97 26.36
N TYR A 158 37.56 -18.40 25.71
CA TYR A 158 38.15 -18.99 24.51
C TYR A 158 38.78 -20.37 24.77
N LYS A 159 39.55 -20.51 25.85
CA LYS A 159 40.16 -21.79 26.25
C LYS A 159 39.09 -22.83 26.60
N ASN A 160 38.06 -22.42 27.32
CA ASN A 160 36.96 -23.29 27.73
C ASN A 160 36.14 -23.77 26.52
N ILE A 161 35.84 -22.90 25.55
CA ILE A 161 35.18 -23.28 24.30
C ILE A 161 36.03 -24.29 23.51
N VAL A 162 37.35 -24.08 23.41
CA VAL A 162 38.26 -25.02 22.73
C VAL A 162 38.28 -26.37 23.44
N LYS A 163 38.29 -26.39 24.77
CA LYS A 163 38.21 -27.61 25.59
C LYS A 163 36.90 -28.35 25.34
N GLU A 164 35.77 -27.66 25.43
CA GLU A 164 34.45 -28.25 25.18
C GLU A 164 34.29 -28.77 23.76
N LEU A 165 34.85 -28.08 22.76
CA LEU A 165 34.83 -28.53 21.37
C LEU A 165 35.60 -29.85 21.17
N LYS A 166 36.63 -30.11 21.98
CA LYS A 166 37.45 -31.35 21.94
C LYS A 166 36.83 -32.48 22.77
N GLU A 167 36.29 -32.17 23.94
CA GLU A 167 35.90 -33.15 24.95
C GLU A 167 34.42 -33.54 24.90
N THR A 168 33.54 -32.62 24.45
CA THR A 168 32.09 -32.86 24.47
C THR A 168 31.52 -33.23 23.10
N THR A 169 30.42 -33.97 23.09
CA THR A 169 29.59 -34.27 21.89
C THR A 169 28.50 -33.22 21.63
N MET A 170 28.45 -32.14 22.43
CA MET A 170 27.38 -31.13 22.34
C MET A 170 27.34 -30.43 20.98
N SER A 171 26.15 -30.14 20.45
CA SER A 171 26.06 -29.40 19.19
C SER A 171 26.67 -28.00 19.33
N LEU A 172 27.19 -27.45 18.22
CA LEU A 172 27.75 -26.09 18.20
C LEU A 172 26.73 -25.02 18.66
N ALA A 173 25.43 -25.29 18.49
CA ALA A 173 24.37 -24.41 18.95
C ALA A 173 24.27 -24.37 20.48
N LYS A 174 24.35 -25.53 21.16
CA LYS A 174 24.31 -25.59 22.63
C LYS A 174 25.55 -24.94 23.27
N ILE A 175 26.72 -25.13 22.67
CA ILE A 175 27.94 -24.42 23.10
C ILE A 175 27.76 -22.91 22.92
N ALA A 176 27.23 -22.47 21.78
CA ALA A 176 27.02 -21.05 21.51
C ALA A 176 26.06 -20.40 22.52
N GLU A 177 24.97 -21.08 22.87
CA GLU A 177 24.01 -20.65 23.88
C GLU A 177 24.64 -20.54 25.27
N LYS A 178 25.42 -21.54 25.70
CA LYS A 178 26.13 -21.55 26.98
C LYS A 178 27.03 -20.33 27.18
N TYR A 179 27.70 -19.88 26.12
CA TYR A 179 28.64 -18.76 26.17
C TYR A 179 28.04 -17.42 25.70
N GLY A 180 26.73 -17.37 25.39
CA GLY A 180 26.08 -16.14 24.91
C GLY A 180 26.66 -15.60 23.61
N ILE A 181 27.12 -16.49 22.72
CA ILE A 181 27.71 -16.16 21.42
C ILE A 181 26.93 -16.79 20.26
N THR A 182 27.25 -16.44 19.01
CA THR A 182 26.61 -17.08 17.85
C THR A 182 27.23 -18.43 17.53
N ARG A 183 26.43 -19.35 16.98
CA ARG A 183 26.91 -20.64 16.43
C ARG A 183 28.04 -20.45 15.41
N GLN A 184 27.95 -19.41 14.59
CA GLN A 184 28.99 -19.07 13.61
C GLN A 184 30.33 -18.74 14.28
N ARG A 185 30.31 -18.05 15.42
CA ARG A 185 31.52 -17.73 16.18
C ARG A 185 32.18 -18.99 16.75
N VAL A 186 31.39 -19.90 17.32
CA VAL A 186 31.90 -21.22 17.77
C VAL A 186 32.51 -22.00 16.60
N HIS A 187 31.84 -22.01 15.44
CA HIS A 187 32.35 -22.66 14.23
C HIS A 187 33.67 -22.05 13.73
N GLN A 188 33.83 -20.72 13.80
CA GLN A 188 35.10 -20.05 13.48
C GLN A 188 36.23 -20.49 14.42
N ILE A 189 35.94 -20.60 15.73
CA ILE A 189 36.90 -21.09 16.73
C ILE A 189 37.31 -22.53 16.39
N GLN A 190 36.34 -23.40 16.13
CA GLN A 190 36.58 -24.79 15.73
C GLN A 190 37.50 -24.88 14.51
N LYS A 191 37.23 -24.10 13.46
CA LYS A 191 38.07 -24.04 12.25
C LYS A 191 39.48 -23.55 12.55
N ARG A 192 39.61 -22.49 13.36
CA ARG A 192 40.91 -21.88 13.69
C ARG A 192 41.84 -22.86 14.42
N PHE A 193 41.29 -23.71 15.27
CA PHE A 193 42.04 -24.73 16.02
C PHE A 193 42.02 -26.12 15.37
N ASN A 194 41.50 -26.23 14.13
CA ASN A 194 41.42 -27.46 13.35
C ASN A 194 40.84 -28.66 14.12
N ILE A 195 39.79 -28.42 14.93
CA ILE A 195 39.22 -29.44 15.82
C ILE A 195 38.25 -30.33 15.03
N LYS A 196 38.64 -31.60 14.82
CA LYS A 196 37.77 -32.65 14.25
C LYS A 196 36.88 -33.23 15.33
N ARG A 197 35.57 -32.99 15.25
CA ARG A 197 34.60 -33.50 16.22
C ARG A 197 34.00 -34.80 15.74
N LYS A 198 33.91 -35.81 16.60
CA LYS A 198 33.11 -37.01 16.35
C LYS A 198 31.64 -36.65 16.58
N ILE A 199 30.90 -36.40 15.51
CA ILE A 199 29.47 -36.13 15.60
C ILE A 199 28.77 -37.47 15.84
N GLN A 200 28.08 -37.62 16.97
CA GLN A 200 27.12 -38.71 17.11
C GLN A 200 25.93 -38.37 16.21
N VAL A 201 25.80 -39.10 15.10
CA VAL A 201 24.57 -39.08 14.30
C VAL A 201 23.52 -39.80 15.14
N GLN A 202 22.57 -39.04 15.71
CA GLN A 202 21.36 -39.64 16.25
C GLN A 202 20.58 -40.18 15.04
N HIS A 203 20.61 -41.50 14.87
CA HIS A 203 19.66 -42.18 13.99
C HIS A 203 18.27 -41.95 14.58
N TYR A 204 17.44 -41.20 13.84
CA TYR A 204 16.00 -41.14 14.02
C TYR A 204 15.36 -42.20 13.14
#